data_AF-A0A928ER01-F1
#
_entry.id   AF-A0A928ER01-F1
#
_cell.length_a   1.000
_cell.length_b   1.000
_cell.length_c   1.000
_cell.angle_alpha   90.00
_cell.angle_beta   90.00
_cell.angle_gamma   90.00
#
_symmetry.space_group_name_H-M   'P 1'
#
loop_
_entity.id
_entity.type
_entity.pdbx_description
1 polymer ?
#
loop_
_entity_poly.entity_id
_entity_poly.type
_entity_poly.pdbx_seq_one_letter_code
_entity_poly.pdbx_strand_id
1 'polypeptide(L)'
;MKTKKVTVLPYDRAWKTAFETIKTDIESAIGDRIVGIEHVGSTAVEGMSAKPCIDLDVIIEDEAAWEDVVSRLAGIGYFHEGDLGIPGREAFRYENKPHLMSHHLYVCRKDSKELNRHLVFRDFLRSHPEAVRAYSQVKEQAAALFPEDIDSYIKYKAPCIERLYALCGLQTTQGEETMKRVYDFLKQAEVYYLATVEGDQPRVRPFGTVNEFEGRLYIQTGKVKPTSRQLATNPKAEICAFCNGAWIRIACELVEDDRVEAKKAMLDAYPNLRGMYNETDGNTQVFYMKNATASFCAFGKEPEIVTF
;
A
#
# COMPACT_ATOMS: atom_id res chain seq x y z
N MET A 1 19.31 7.23 13.67
CA MET A 1 19.34 7.84 15.03
C MET A 1 18.25 7.20 15.89
N LYS A 2 18.56 6.46 16.97
CA LYS A 2 17.52 5.79 17.79
C LYS A 2 16.87 6.81 18.73
N THR A 3 15.55 6.97 18.65
CA THR A 3 14.79 7.90 19.51
C THR A 3 14.84 7.40 20.96
N LYS A 4 15.48 8.16 21.85
CA LYS A 4 15.56 7.80 23.29
C LYS A 4 14.31 8.18 24.08
N LYS A 5 13.64 9.25 23.69
CA LYS A 5 12.39 9.72 24.30
C LYS A 5 11.36 10.04 23.22
N VAL A 6 10.19 9.42 23.31
CA VAL A 6 9.07 9.65 22.41
C VAL A 6 8.39 10.96 22.81
N THR A 7 8.53 11.98 21.98
CA THR A 7 7.89 13.28 22.19
C THR A 7 6.98 13.57 21.02
N VAL A 8 5.70 13.85 21.30
CA VAL A 8 4.72 14.29 20.30
C VAL A 8 4.27 15.69 20.70
N LEU A 9 4.39 16.63 19.77
CA LEU A 9 4.06 18.04 19.97
C LEU A 9 2.90 18.44 19.04
N PRO A 10 2.08 19.44 19.42
CA PRO A 10 1.13 20.06 18.51
C PRO A 10 1.80 20.54 17.22
N TYR A 11 1.02 20.68 16.15
CA TYR A 11 1.52 21.18 14.88
C TYR A 11 2.26 22.51 15.03
N ASP A 12 3.45 22.60 14.44
CA ASP A 12 4.26 23.81 14.41
C ASP A 12 4.48 24.26 12.96
N ARG A 13 4.15 25.53 12.68
CA ARG A 13 4.38 26.15 11.35
C ARG A 13 5.86 26.20 11.00
N ALA A 14 6.75 26.19 11.99
CA ALA A 14 8.20 26.15 11.77
C ALA A 14 8.65 24.87 11.06
N TRP A 15 7.88 23.78 11.10
CA TRP A 15 8.21 22.55 10.37
C TRP A 15 8.20 22.74 8.86
N LYS A 16 7.30 23.59 8.34
CA LYS A 16 7.29 23.95 6.92
C LYS A 16 8.56 24.70 6.54
N THR A 17 8.94 25.71 7.33
CA THR A 17 10.18 26.47 7.11
C THR A 17 11.41 25.58 7.23
N ALA A 18 11.43 24.66 8.21
CA ALA A 18 12.53 23.71 8.39
C ALA A 18 12.69 22.77 7.19
N PHE A 19 11.57 22.28 6.62
CA PHE A 19 11.58 21.51 5.39
C PHE A 19 12.17 22.32 4.22
N GLU A 20 11.73 23.55 4.00
CA GLU A 20 12.26 24.39 2.90
C GLU A 20 13.77 24.65 3.03
N THR A 21 14.28 24.81 4.26
CA THR A 21 15.72 24.95 4.51
C THR A 21 16.48 23.67 4.14
N ILE A 22 15.98 22.50 4.56
CA ILE A 22 16.60 21.19 4.22
C ILE A 22 16.55 20.97 2.71
N LYS A 23 15.39 21.25 2.09
CA LYS A 23 15.18 21.15 0.65
C LYS A 23 16.18 22.00 -0.13
N THR A 24 16.40 23.26 0.28
CA THR A 24 17.35 24.17 -0.37
C THR A 24 18.79 23.64 -0.31
N ASP A 25 19.21 23.09 0.83
CA ASP A 25 20.55 22.49 1.00
C ASP A 25 20.77 21.31 0.03
N ILE A 26 19.75 20.46 -0.14
CA ILE A 26 19.79 19.31 -1.03
C ILE A 26 19.70 19.73 -2.50
N GLU A 27 18.76 20.61 -2.86
CA GLU A 27 18.59 21.09 -4.24
C GLU A 27 19.85 21.81 -4.76
N SER A 28 20.58 22.50 -3.88
CA SER A 28 21.85 23.14 -4.25
C SER A 28 22.93 22.13 -4.67
N ALA A 29 22.86 20.89 -4.17
CA ALA A 29 23.80 19.83 -4.51
C ALA A 29 23.35 18.99 -5.71
N ILE A 30 22.07 18.62 -5.76
CA ILE A 30 21.55 17.59 -6.68
C ILE A 30 20.33 18.02 -7.49
N GLY A 31 19.94 19.30 -7.47
CA GLY A 31 18.73 19.80 -8.12
C GLY A 31 18.63 19.51 -9.62
N ASP A 32 19.77 19.43 -10.32
CA ASP A 32 19.86 19.08 -11.75
C ASP A 32 19.64 17.58 -12.04
N ARG A 33 19.59 16.73 -11.01
CA ARG A 33 19.51 15.27 -11.12
C ARG A 33 18.23 14.66 -10.55
N ILE A 34 17.34 15.49 -10.02
CA ILE A 34 16.12 15.04 -9.36
C ILE A 34 14.88 15.60 -10.05
N VAL A 35 13.77 14.88 -9.92
CA VAL A 35 12.44 15.32 -10.33
C VAL A 35 11.87 16.32 -9.32
N GLY A 36 12.19 16.13 -8.04
CA GLY A 36 11.76 17.02 -6.96
C GLY A 36 12.07 16.47 -5.58
N ILE A 37 11.65 17.21 -4.55
CA ILE A 37 11.74 16.84 -3.15
C ILE A 37 10.39 17.08 -2.49
N GLU A 38 9.86 16.05 -1.84
CA GLU A 38 8.54 16.06 -1.22
C GLU A 38 8.65 16.04 0.30
N HIS A 39 7.92 16.95 0.97
CA HIS A 39 7.72 16.88 2.42
C HIS A 39 6.69 15.80 2.70
N VAL A 40 7.08 14.76 3.44
CA VAL A 40 6.23 13.62 3.78
C VAL A 40 6.15 13.44 5.30
N GLY A 41 5.46 12.39 5.73
CA GLY A 41 5.25 12.12 7.15
C GLY A 41 4.28 13.10 7.84
N SER A 42 4.23 13.02 9.17
CA SER A 42 3.23 13.78 9.95
C SER A 42 3.50 15.29 9.97
N THR A 43 4.76 15.72 9.87
CA THR A 43 5.12 17.14 9.92
C THR A 43 4.74 17.90 8.64
N ALA A 44 4.44 17.18 7.55
CA ALA A 44 3.94 17.72 6.29
C ALA A 44 2.43 18.04 6.28
N VAL A 45 1.71 17.70 7.35
CA VAL A 45 0.25 17.86 7.46
C VAL A 45 -0.10 18.93 8.47
N GLU A 46 -0.71 20.03 8.02
CA GLU A 46 -1.13 21.12 8.89
C GLU A 46 -2.14 20.64 9.94
N GLY A 47 -1.95 21.05 11.20
CA GLY A 47 -2.81 20.67 12.32
C GLY A 47 -2.53 19.30 12.94
N MET A 48 -1.58 18.52 12.39
CA MET A 48 -1.21 17.20 12.90
C MET A 48 -0.18 17.29 14.05
N SER A 49 -0.47 16.67 15.20
CA SER A 49 0.54 16.49 16.26
C SER A 49 1.59 15.48 15.82
N ALA A 50 2.88 15.75 16.01
CA ALA A 50 3.96 14.91 15.47
C ALA A 50 5.20 14.90 16.37
N LYS A 51 6.08 13.92 16.12
CA LYS A 51 7.47 14.03 16.55
C LYS A 51 8.12 15.18 15.77
N PRO A 52 8.91 16.06 16.40
CA PRO A 52 9.58 17.17 15.72
C PRO A 52 10.78 16.65 14.90
N CYS A 53 10.49 15.91 13.84
CA CYS A 53 11.45 15.38 12.88
C CYS A 53 10.81 15.51 11.49
N ILE A 54 11.53 16.10 10.54
CA ILE A 54 11.07 16.20 9.15
C ILE A 54 11.30 14.85 8.46
N ASP A 55 10.38 14.42 7.62
CA ASP A 55 10.57 13.29 6.72
C ASP A 55 10.50 13.83 5.29
N LEU A 56 11.46 13.50 4.43
CA LEU A 56 11.45 13.96 3.04
C LEU A 56 11.90 12.86 2.07
N ASP A 57 11.26 12.84 0.91
CA ASP A 57 11.57 11.97 -0.21
C ASP A 57 12.16 12.79 -1.35
N VAL A 58 13.41 12.51 -1.73
CA VAL A 58 14.02 12.98 -2.97
C VAL A 58 13.63 12.04 -4.09
N ILE A 59 13.14 12.58 -5.20
CA ILE A 59 12.60 11.79 -6.31
C ILE A 59 13.59 11.81 -7.47
N ILE A 60 14.03 10.63 -7.91
CA ILE A 60 14.85 10.46 -9.13
C ILE A 60 14.02 9.87 -10.26
N GLU A 61 14.39 10.22 -11.50
CA GLU A 61 13.69 9.77 -12.70
C GLU A 61 13.88 8.26 -12.92
N ASP A 62 15.14 7.81 -12.88
CA ASP A 62 15.57 6.44 -13.10
C ASP A 62 16.95 6.18 -12.46
N GLU A 63 17.46 4.97 -12.65
CA GLU A 63 18.73 4.50 -12.08
C GLU A 63 19.96 5.28 -12.58
N ALA A 64 19.88 5.96 -13.73
CA ALA A 64 21.03 6.67 -14.29
C ALA A 64 21.43 7.89 -13.44
N ALA A 65 20.51 8.44 -12.64
CA ALA A 65 20.81 9.52 -11.70
C ALA A 65 21.46 9.02 -10.41
N TRP A 66 21.38 7.73 -10.10
CA TRP A 66 21.69 7.17 -8.79
C TRP A 66 23.13 7.46 -8.33
N GLU A 67 24.13 7.10 -9.13
CA GLU A 67 25.54 7.26 -8.75
C GLU A 67 25.91 8.73 -8.49
N ASP A 68 25.41 9.65 -9.33
CA ASP A 68 25.66 11.08 -9.18
C ASP A 68 24.96 11.65 -7.94
N VAL A 69 23.71 11.25 -7.68
CA VAL A 69 22.95 11.65 -6.49
C VAL A 69 23.66 11.18 -5.21
N VAL A 70 24.05 9.90 -5.13
CA VAL A 70 24.76 9.36 -3.96
C VAL A 70 26.08 10.09 -3.74
N SER A 71 26.86 10.30 -4.80
CA SER A 71 28.17 10.97 -4.71
C SER A 71 28.05 12.41 -4.22
N ARG A 72 27.11 13.18 -4.79
CA ARG A 72 26.90 14.59 -4.43
C ARG A 72 26.28 14.77 -3.04
N LEU A 73 25.34 13.89 -2.66
CA LEU A 73 24.80 13.85 -1.29
C LEU A 73 25.91 13.56 -0.26
N ALA A 74 26.82 12.63 -0.56
CA ALA A 74 27.99 12.39 0.29
C ALA A 74 28.88 13.62 0.40
N GLY A 75 29.04 14.39 -0.68
CA GLY A 75 29.76 15.66 -0.69
C GLY A 75 29.21 16.72 0.26
N ILE A 76 27.91 16.68 0.56
CA ILE A 76 27.26 17.56 1.55
C ILE A 76 26.95 16.87 2.88
N GLY A 77 27.51 15.68 3.14
CA GLY A 77 27.44 14.99 4.43
C GLY A 77 26.24 14.07 4.64
N TYR A 78 25.56 13.64 3.57
CA TYR A 78 24.55 12.59 3.58
C TYR A 78 25.13 11.27 3.07
N PHE A 79 24.99 10.20 3.85
CA PHE A 79 25.59 8.89 3.54
C PHE A 79 24.50 7.83 3.40
N HIS A 80 24.58 7.05 2.32
CA HIS A 80 23.63 5.98 2.01
C HIS A 80 23.72 4.83 3.04
N GLU A 81 22.56 4.34 3.49
CA GLU A 81 22.41 3.21 4.44
C GLU A 81 21.69 2.00 3.81
N GLY A 82 21.48 1.98 2.50
CA GLY A 82 20.62 1.00 1.84
C GLY A 82 19.13 1.28 2.04
N ASP A 83 18.28 0.31 1.70
CA ASP A 83 16.82 0.42 1.76
C ASP A 83 16.22 0.18 3.16
N LEU A 84 17.06 -0.27 4.10
CA LEU A 84 16.68 -0.68 5.46
C LEU A 84 15.48 -1.66 5.49
N GLY A 85 15.39 -2.53 4.49
CA GLY A 85 14.32 -3.53 4.35
C GLY A 85 13.03 -3.01 3.70
N ILE A 86 13.03 -1.81 3.11
CA ILE A 86 11.87 -1.26 2.38
C ILE A 86 12.27 -1.01 0.92
N PRO A 87 11.99 -1.97 0.02
CA PRO A 87 12.41 -1.89 -1.38
C PRO A 87 11.98 -0.61 -2.08
N GLY A 88 12.91 0.04 -2.79
CA GLY A 88 12.65 1.25 -3.57
C GLY A 88 12.59 2.54 -2.74
N ARG A 89 13.05 2.51 -1.48
CA ARG A 89 13.24 3.68 -0.62
C ARG A 89 14.61 3.64 0.06
N GLU A 90 15.57 4.30 -0.55
CA GLU A 90 16.96 4.31 -0.11
C GLU A 90 17.17 5.34 1.01
N ALA A 91 17.61 4.89 2.18
CA ALA A 91 17.80 5.74 3.35
C ALA A 91 19.17 6.40 3.38
N PHE A 92 19.21 7.64 3.86
CA PHE A 92 20.44 8.38 4.06
C PHE A 92 20.54 8.89 5.50
N ARG A 93 21.63 8.52 6.18
CA ARG A 93 22.05 9.18 7.42
C ARG A 93 22.79 10.47 7.10
N TYR A 94 22.96 11.33 8.08
CA TYR A 94 23.82 12.50 7.98
C TYR A 94 24.61 12.73 9.25
N GLU A 95 25.69 13.48 9.11
CA GLU A 95 26.52 13.94 10.22
C GLU A 95 26.69 15.46 10.14
N ASN A 96 26.91 16.11 11.28
CA ASN A 96 27.33 17.52 11.35
C ASN A 96 26.43 18.54 10.62
N LYS A 97 25.11 18.39 10.70
CA LYS A 97 24.12 19.38 10.20
C LYS A 97 23.35 20.09 11.34
N PRO A 98 24.03 20.79 12.28
CA PRO A 98 23.37 21.42 13.43
C PRO A 98 22.46 22.60 13.07
N HIS A 99 22.61 23.14 11.85
CA HIS A 99 21.77 24.22 11.32
C HIS A 99 20.44 23.70 10.75
N LEU A 100 20.28 22.39 10.60
CA LEU A 100 19.04 21.76 10.14
C LEU A 100 18.31 21.10 11.31
N MET A 101 16.98 21.16 11.26
CA MET A 101 16.12 20.38 12.14
C MET A 101 16.40 18.89 11.95
N SER A 102 16.17 18.07 12.98
CA SER A 102 16.24 16.60 12.84
C SER A 102 15.37 16.15 11.68
N HIS A 103 15.89 15.27 10.83
CA HIS A 103 15.15 14.79 9.66
C HIS A 103 15.51 13.36 9.27
N HIS A 104 14.67 12.76 8.43
CA HIS A 104 14.99 11.56 7.66
C HIS A 104 15.01 11.94 6.18
N LEU A 105 16.04 11.46 5.49
CA LEU A 105 16.18 11.64 4.06
C LEU A 105 16.06 10.27 3.38
N TYR A 106 15.15 10.20 2.42
CA TYR A 106 15.01 9.05 1.53
C TYR A 106 15.20 9.48 0.09
N VAL A 107 15.78 8.60 -0.73
CA VAL A 107 15.80 8.74 -2.19
C VAL A 107 14.94 7.63 -2.78
N CYS A 108 13.98 8.01 -3.61
CA CYS A 108 13.00 7.13 -4.23
C CYS A 108 12.99 7.35 -5.74
N ARG A 109 12.81 6.29 -6.52
CA ARG A 109 12.43 6.43 -7.92
C ARG A 109 11.01 6.97 -8.02
N LYS A 110 10.70 7.72 -9.09
CA LYS A 110 9.35 8.27 -9.34
C LYS A 110 8.23 7.22 -9.38
N ASP A 111 8.57 5.97 -9.72
CA ASP A 111 7.68 4.82 -9.80
C ASP A 111 7.68 3.94 -8.53
N SER A 112 8.34 4.39 -7.46
CA SER A 112 8.42 3.67 -6.19
C SER A 112 7.05 3.55 -5.52
N LYS A 113 6.70 2.32 -5.12
CA LYS A 113 5.51 2.04 -4.31
C LYS A 113 5.53 2.81 -2.99
N GLU A 114 6.72 2.93 -2.38
CA GLU A 114 6.87 3.58 -1.09
C GLU A 114 6.72 5.10 -1.20
N LEU A 115 7.23 5.71 -2.27
CA LEU A 115 6.95 7.12 -2.60
C LEU A 115 5.45 7.34 -2.78
N ASN A 116 4.79 6.50 -3.58
CA ASN A 116 3.34 6.58 -3.77
C ASN A 116 2.59 6.48 -2.42
N ARG A 117 2.97 5.54 -1.57
CA ARG A 117 2.40 5.36 -0.22
C ARG A 117 2.54 6.62 0.63
N HIS A 118 3.71 7.25 0.65
CA HIS A 118 3.92 8.50 1.40
C HIS A 118 3.05 9.65 0.88
N LEU A 119 3.00 9.84 -0.44
CA LEU A 119 2.23 10.93 -1.06
C LEU A 119 0.72 10.75 -0.87
N VAL A 120 0.19 9.58 -1.20
CA VAL A 120 -1.25 9.26 -1.05
C VAL A 120 -1.68 9.43 0.40
N PHE A 121 -0.88 8.93 1.36
CA PHE A 121 -1.23 9.04 2.77
C PHE A 121 -1.20 10.49 3.26
N ARG A 122 -0.17 11.27 2.90
CA ARG A 122 -0.07 12.69 3.23
C ARG A 122 -1.24 13.48 2.68
N ASP A 123 -1.55 13.31 1.40
CA ASP A 123 -2.56 14.11 0.69
C ASP A 123 -3.98 13.73 1.13
N PHE A 124 -4.21 12.46 1.47
CA PHE A 124 -5.40 12.03 2.19
C PHE A 124 -5.54 12.77 3.53
N LEU A 125 -4.51 12.78 4.36
CA LEU A 125 -4.58 13.44 5.66
C LEU A 125 -4.79 14.96 5.55
N ARG A 126 -4.18 15.62 4.55
CA ARG A 126 -4.39 17.06 4.28
C ARG A 126 -5.83 17.41 3.93
N SER A 127 -6.58 16.48 3.35
CA SER A 127 -7.98 16.66 2.96
C SER A 127 -9.00 16.14 3.98
N HIS A 128 -8.56 15.49 5.07
CA HIS A 128 -9.43 14.83 6.05
C HIS A 128 -9.12 15.27 7.49
N PRO A 129 -9.59 16.45 7.94
CA PRO A 129 -9.29 17.00 9.26
C PRO A 129 -9.68 16.08 10.43
N GLU A 130 -10.72 15.27 10.29
CA GLU A 130 -11.11 14.26 11.28
C GLU A 130 -10.10 13.12 11.41
N ALA A 131 -9.50 12.69 10.30
CA ALA A 131 -8.41 11.71 10.32
C ALA A 131 -7.17 12.29 11.01
N VAL A 132 -6.85 13.56 10.75
CA VAL A 132 -5.76 14.29 11.43
C VAL A 132 -5.97 14.33 12.94
N ARG A 133 -7.18 14.69 13.39
CA ARG A 133 -7.53 14.71 14.82
C ARG A 133 -7.39 13.33 15.46
N ALA A 134 -7.99 12.30 14.85
CA ALA A 134 -7.94 10.94 15.37
C ALA A 134 -6.50 10.42 15.45
N TYR A 135 -5.70 10.63 14.41
CA TYR A 135 -4.32 10.16 14.38
C TYR A 135 -3.41 10.93 15.35
N SER A 136 -3.64 12.25 15.51
CA SER A 136 -2.94 13.06 16.51
C SER A 136 -3.21 12.56 17.92
N GLN A 137 -4.48 12.31 18.26
CA GLN A 137 -4.87 11.80 19.58
C GLN A 137 -4.21 10.45 19.89
N VAL A 138 -4.20 9.52 18.93
CA VAL A 138 -3.53 8.21 19.10
C VAL A 138 -2.03 8.38 19.35
N LYS A 139 -1.36 9.29 18.63
CA LYS A 139 0.08 9.55 18.84
C LYS A 139 0.36 10.19 20.19
N GLU A 140 -0.45 11.15 20.62
CA GLU A 140 -0.32 11.80 21.93
C GLU A 140 -0.50 10.79 23.06
N GLN A 141 -1.53 9.94 22.98
CA GLN A 141 -1.77 8.87 23.94
C GLN A 141 -0.63 7.86 23.97
N ALA A 142 -0.16 7.41 22.80
CA ALA A 142 0.96 6.47 22.69
C ALA A 142 2.24 7.06 23.30
N ALA A 143 2.53 8.34 23.08
CA ALA A 143 3.70 9.00 23.64
C ALA A 143 3.60 9.15 25.17
N ALA A 144 2.40 9.38 25.71
CA ALA A 144 2.16 9.43 27.15
C ALA A 144 2.30 8.05 27.82
N LEU A 145 1.85 6.98 27.15
CA LEU A 145 1.96 5.61 27.64
C LEU A 145 3.38 5.04 27.52
N PHE A 146 4.10 5.39 26.46
CA PHE A 146 5.40 4.82 26.12
C PHE A 146 6.47 5.90 25.88
N PRO A 147 6.77 6.75 26.88
CA PRO A 147 7.66 7.89 26.70
C PRO A 147 9.12 7.52 26.41
N GLU A 148 9.56 6.31 26.78
CA GLU A 148 10.94 5.81 26.60
C GLU A 148 11.00 4.52 25.75
N ASP A 149 9.85 4.06 25.26
CA ASP A 149 9.74 2.83 24.47
C ASP A 149 9.17 3.14 23.08
N ILE A 150 10.09 3.39 22.15
CA ILE A 150 9.74 3.69 20.76
C ILE A 150 9.04 2.51 20.06
N ASP A 151 9.37 1.27 20.44
CA ASP A 151 8.83 0.07 19.79
C ASP A 151 7.36 -0.12 20.19
N SER A 152 7.05 0.05 21.48
CA SER A 152 5.66 0.05 21.98
C SER A 152 4.85 1.23 21.43
N TYR A 153 5.46 2.42 21.31
CA TYR A 153 4.81 3.56 20.65
C TYR A 153 4.43 3.25 19.19
N ILE A 154 5.34 2.65 18.42
CA ILE A 154 5.09 2.24 17.02
C ILE A 154 3.97 1.21 16.97
N LYS A 155 4.03 0.18 17.81
CA LYS A 155 3.02 -0.88 17.88
C LYS A 155 1.64 -0.34 18.23
N TYR A 156 1.54 0.58 19.18
CA TYR A 156 0.26 1.13 19.62
C TYR A 156 -0.46 1.92 18.51
N LYS A 157 0.27 2.70 17.71
CA LYS A 157 -0.33 3.49 16.63
C LYS A 157 -0.60 2.69 15.35
N ALA A 158 -0.04 1.49 15.20
CA ALA A 158 -0.13 0.70 13.97
C ALA A 158 -1.58 0.45 13.52
N PRO A 159 -2.53 0.00 14.38
CA PRO A 159 -3.91 -0.25 13.95
C PRO A 159 -4.62 1.00 13.42
N CYS A 160 -4.28 2.18 13.95
CA CYS A 160 -4.81 3.44 13.45
C CYS A 160 -4.29 3.76 12.04
N ILE A 161 -2.99 3.57 11.80
CA ILE A 161 -2.38 3.74 10.47
C ILE A 161 -2.99 2.78 9.47
N GLU A 162 -3.13 1.50 9.82
CA GLU A 162 -3.72 0.47 8.95
C GLU A 162 -5.15 0.83 8.53
N ARG A 163 -5.97 1.32 9.47
CA ARG A 163 -7.31 1.80 9.17
C ARG A 163 -7.29 3.00 8.20
N LEU A 164 -6.38 3.95 8.40
CA LEU A 164 -6.28 5.13 7.55
C LEU A 164 -5.76 4.76 6.14
N TYR A 165 -4.84 3.80 6.04
CA TYR A 165 -4.39 3.22 4.77
C TYR A 165 -5.57 2.63 4.00
N ALA A 166 -6.42 1.82 4.66
CA ALA A 166 -7.61 1.27 4.03
C ALA A 166 -8.57 2.36 3.50
N LEU A 167 -8.71 3.49 4.22
CA LEU A 167 -9.56 4.61 3.79
C LEU A 167 -9.01 5.36 2.56
N CYS A 168 -7.68 5.45 2.42
CA CYS A 168 -7.06 6.07 1.26
C CYS A 168 -6.66 5.07 0.15
N GLY A 169 -7.08 3.81 0.26
CA GLY A 169 -6.84 2.78 -0.75
C GLY A 169 -5.41 2.22 -0.75
N LEU A 170 -4.63 2.47 0.30
CA LEU A 170 -3.32 1.86 0.49
C LEU A 170 -3.45 0.50 1.18
N GLN A 171 -2.64 -0.47 0.76
CA GLN A 171 -2.50 -1.75 1.47
C GLN A 171 -1.38 -1.65 2.51
N THR A 172 -1.52 -2.39 3.61
CA THR A 172 -0.46 -2.57 4.60
C THR A 172 0.46 -3.69 4.14
N THR A 173 1.72 -3.74 4.56
CA THR A 173 2.63 -4.86 4.23
C THR A 173 2.01 -6.21 4.64
N GLN A 174 1.36 -6.25 5.80
CA GLN A 174 0.63 -7.43 6.26
C GLN A 174 -0.57 -7.77 5.36
N GLY A 175 -1.28 -6.76 4.85
CA GLY A 175 -2.36 -6.92 3.87
C GLY A 175 -1.86 -7.43 2.52
N GLU A 176 -0.73 -6.90 2.04
CA GLU A 176 -0.06 -7.35 0.81
C GLU A 176 0.40 -8.81 0.93
N GLU A 177 1.05 -9.18 2.03
CA GLU A 177 1.46 -10.57 2.30
C GLU A 177 0.25 -11.51 2.41
N THR A 178 -0.80 -11.08 3.12
CA THR A 178 -2.05 -11.83 3.25
C THR A 178 -2.69 -12.07 1.88
N MET A 179 -2.88 -11.01 1.10
CA MET A 179 -3.45 -11.09 -0.24
C MET A 179 -2.60 -11.98 -1.14
N LYS A 180 -1.26 -11.86 -1.05
CA LYS A 180 -0.33 -12.69 -1.81
C LYS A 180 -0.49 -14.17 -1.45
N ARG A 181 -0.67 -14.53 -0.19
CA ARG A 181 -0.94 -15.92 0.22
C ARG A 181 -2.23 -16.45 -0.39
N VAL A 182 -3.29 -15.65 -0.42
CA VAL A 182 -4.56 -16.02 -1.07
C VAL A 182 -4.36 -16.21 -2.57
N TYR A 183 -3.67 -15.28 -3.23
CA TYR A 183 -3.33 -15.35 -4.64
C TYR A 183 -2.53 -16.61 -4.99
N ASP A 184 -1.44 -16.86 -4.25
CA ASP A 184 -0.57 -18.01 -4.44
C ASP A 184 -1.34 -19.33 -4.25
N PHE A 185 -2.25 -19.39 -3.27
CA PHE A 185 -3.10 -20.57 -3.04
C PHE A 185 -4.05 -20.81 -4.22
N LEU A 186 -4.73 -19.77 -4.70
CA LEU A 186 -5.64 -19.89 -5.86
C LEU A 186 -4.87 -20.25 -7.15
N LYS A 187 -3.66 -19.73 -7.34
CA LYS A 187 -2.78 -20.12 -8.45
C LYS A 187 -2.36 -21.58 -8.37
N GLN A 188 -1.96 -22.06 -7.19
CA GLN A 188 -1.58 -23.46 -6.98
C GLN A 188 -2.77 -24.42 -7.13
N ALA A 189 -3.99 -23.98 -6.82
CA ALA A 189 -5.18 -24.79 -7.02
C ALA A 189 -5.55 -24.97 -8.50
N GLU A 190 -5.10 -24.06 -9.37
CA GLU A 190 -5.41 -23.92 -10.81
C GLU A 190 -6.89 -23.68 -11.14
N VAL A 191 -7.76 -24.47 -10.52
CA VAL A 191 -9.22 -24.38 -10.57
C VAL A 191 -9.75 -24.14 -9.17
N TYR A 192 -10.61 -23.14 -9.05
CA TYR A 192 -11.39 -22.86 -7.85
C TYR A 192 -12.87 -22.76 -8.22
N TYR A 193 -13.75 -22.82 -7.24
CA TYR A 193 -15.20 -22.82 -7.42
C TYR A 193 -15.78 -21.50 -6.95
N LEU A 194 -16.46 -20.79 -7.84
CA LEU A 194 -17.16 -19.55 -7.53
C LEU A 194 -18.63 -19.84 -7.24
N ALA A 195 -19.07 -19.55 -6.02
CA ALA A 195 -20.46 -19.58 -5.62
C ALA A 195 -21.10 -18.19 -5.76
N THR A 196 -22.29 -18.14 -6.36
CA THR A 196 -23.14 -16.95 -6.49
C THR A 196 -24.60 -17.34 -6.23
N VAL A 197 -25.52 -16.37 -6.31
CA VAL A 197 -26.95 -16.60 -6.10
C VAL A 197 -27.76 -16.07 -7.27
N GLU A 198 -28.85 -16.76 -7.62
CA GLU A 198 -29.86 -16.32 -8.58
C GLU A 198 -31.24 -16.46 -7.92
N GLY A 199 -31.81 -15.34 -7.45
CA GLY A 199 -32.99 -15.37 -6.60
C GLY A 199 -32.67 -16.03 -5.25
N ASP A 200 -33.32 -17.15 -4.95
CA ASP A 200 -33.06 -17.99 -3.78
C ASP A 200 -32.18 -19.22 -4.09
N GLN A 201 -31.82 -19.44 -5.36
CA GLN A 201 -31.06 -20.60 -5.81
C GLN A 201 -29.55 -20.33 -5.75
N PRO A 202 -28.77 -21.08 -4.94
CA PRO A 202 -27.32 -21.05 -5.01
C PRO A 202 -26.82 -21.61 -6.35
N ARG A 203 -25.76 -21.05 -6.88
CA ARG A 203 -25.10 -21.49 -8.11
C ARG A 203 -23.60 -21.64 -7.86
N VAL A 204 -22.97 -22.63 -8.46
CA VAL A 204 -21.51 -22.86 -8.37
C VAL A 204 -20.96 -23.33 -9.72
N ARG A 205 -19.72 -22.96 -10.03
CA ARG A 205 -19.01 -23.34 -11.26
C ARG A 205 -17.50 -23.19 -11.09
N PRO A 206 -16.70 -23.92 -11.87
CA PRO A 206 -15.24 -23.75 -11.87
C PRO A 206 -14.83 -22.43 -12.53
N PHE A 207 -13.78 -21.83 -11.99
CA PHE A 207 -13.03 -20.68 -12.48
C PHE A 207 -11.53 -21.02 -12.40
N GLY A 208 -10.71 -20.38 -13.23
CA GLY A 208 -9.24 -20.60 -13.23
C GLY A 208 -8.41 -19.33 -13.41
N THR A 209 -9.06 -18.17 -13.51
CA THR A 209 -8.37 -16.87 -13.63
C THR A 209 -8.26 -16.21 -12.27
N VAL A 210 -7.06 -15.84 -11.86
CA VAL A 210 -6.81 -14.92 -10.75
C VAL A 210 -5.60 -14.07 -11.08
N ASN A 211 -5.70 -12.75 -10.90
CA ASN A 211 -4.58 -11.84 -11.13
C ASN A 211 -4.55 -10.73 -10.08
N GLU A 212 -3.36 -10.23 -9.75
CA GLU A 212 -3.20 -9.02 -8.94
C GLU A 212 -3.06 -7.81 -9.86
N PHE A 213 -3.78 -6.74 -9.55
CA PHE A 213 -3.68 -5.46 -10.25
C PHE A 213 -3.97 -4.32 -9.27
N GLU A 214 -3.07 -3.35 -9.16
CA GLU A 214 -3.19 -2.20 -8.26
C GLU A 214 -3.53 -2.60 -6.81
N GLY A 215 -2.92 -3.66 -6.28
CA GLY A 215 -3.16 -4.10 -4.90
C GLY A 215 -4.55 -4.70 -4.68
N ARG A 216 -5.15 -5.32 -5.70
CA ARG A 216 -6.41 -6.09 -5.53
C ARG A 216 -6.36 -7.38 -6.31
N LEU A 217 -7.08 -8.41 -5.83
CA LEU A 217 -7.26 -9.66 -6.56
C LEU A 217 -8.46 -9.59 -7.49
N TYR A 218 -8.22 -9.94 -8.75
CA TYR A 218 -9.19 -9.94 -9.82
C TYR A 218 -9.50 -11.35 -10.29
N ILE A 219 -10.73 -11.54 -10.76
CA ILE A 219 -11.17 -12.70 -11.54
C ILE A 219 -11.80 -12.23 -12.85
N GLN A 220 -11.86 -13.10 -13.85
CA GLN A 220 -12.43 -12.79 -15.17
C GLN A 220 -13.68 -13.62 -15.45
N THR A 221 -14.65 -13.01 -16.13
CA THR A 221 -15.73 -13.73 -16.84
C THR A 221 -16.09 -13.00 -18.14
N GLY A 222 -17.15 -13.46 -18.80
CA GLY A 222 -17.76 -12.75 -19.94
C GLY A 222 -19.12 -12.15 -19.57
N LYS A 223 -19.42 -10.92 -20.01
CA LYS A 223 -20.70 -10.23 -19.78
C LYS A 223 -21.91 -11.04 -20.26
N VAL A 224 -21.74 -11.87 -21.29
CA VAL A 224 -22.80 -12.74 -21.80
C VAL A 224 -23.19 -13.86 -20.82
N LYS A 225 -22.34 -14.22 -19.86
CA LYS A 225 -22.53 -15.37 -18.97
C LYS A 225 -23.56 -15.07 -17.86
N PRO A 226 -24.33 -16.08 -17.40
CA PRO A 226 -25.24 -15.91 -16.27
C PRO A 226 -24.58 -15.36 -15.01
N THR A 227 -23.32 -15.74 -14.75
CA THR A 227 -22.53 -15.26 -13.61
C THR A 227 -22.44 -13.72 -13.58
N SER A 228 -22.28 -13.08 -14.74
CA SER A 228 -22.26 -11.61 -14.84
C SER A 228 -23.56 -10.98 -14.33
N ARG A 229 -24.71 -11.50 -14.80
CA ARG A 229 -26.03 -11.03 -14.37
C ARG A 229 -26.31 -11.28 -12.90
N GLN A 230 -25.85 -12.43 -12.39
CA GLN A 230 -25.96 -12.79 -10.97
C GLN A 230 -25.19 -11.80 -10.09
N LEU A 231 -23.93 -11.50 -10.45
CA LEU A 231 -23.08 -10.57 -9.71
C LEU A 231 -23.57 -9.12 -9.80
N ALA A 232 -24.14 -8.71 -10.94
CA ALA A 232 -24.78 -7.41 -11.08
C ALA A 232 -26.01 -7.25 -10.16
N THR A 233 -26.71 -8.35 -9.86
CA THR A 233 -27.87 -8.35 -8.96
C THR A 233 -27.46 -8.47 -7.50
N ASN A 234 -26.47 -9.31 -7.20
CA ASN A 234 -25.92 -9.52 -5.87
C ASN A 234 -24.40 -9.72 -5.97
N PRO A 235 -23.59 -8.73 -5.55
CA PRO A 235 -22.14 -8.80 -5.67
C PRO A 235 -21.49 -9.77 -4.69
N LYS A 236 -22.24 -10.26 -3.67
CA LYS A 236 -21.70 -11.19 -2.67
C LYS A 236 -21.45 -12.55 -3.30
N ALA A 237 -20.24 -13.07 -3.11
CA ALA A 237 -19.81 -14.36 -3.61
C ALA A 237 -18.96 -15.10 -2.57
N GLU A 238 -18.86 -16.42 -2.73
CA GLU A 238 -17.89 -17.23 -2.01
C GLU A 238 -17.01 -18.00 -3.01
N ILE A 239 -15.70 -17.99 -2.79
CA ILE A 239 -14.73 -18.79 -3.56
C ILE A 239 -14.22 -19.92 -2.69
N CYS A 240 -14.15 -21.13 -3.23
CA CYS A 240 -13.56 -22.28 -2.57
C CYS A 240 -12.52 -22.94 -3.47
N ALA A 241 -11.35 -23.26 -2.91
CA ALA A 241 -10.32 -24.03 -3.60
C ALA A 241 -9.70 -25.05 -2.65
N PHE A 242 -9.32 -26.21 -3.18
CA PHE A 242 -8.61 -27.25 -2.43
C PHE A 242 -7.30 -27.55 -3.15
N CYS A 243 -6.19 -27.54 -2.42
CA CYS A 243 -4.88 -27.85 -2.95
C CYS A 243 -4.01 -28.46 -1.83
N ASN A 244 -3.25 -29.50 -2.15
CA ASN A 244 -2.25 -30.10 -1.26
C ASN A 244 -2.74 -30.45 0.16
N GLY A 245 -3.98 -30.97 0.29
CA GLY A 245 -4.53 -31.37 1.59
C GLY A 245 -5.09 -30.22 2.44
N ALA A 246 -5.12 -29.00 1.90
CA ALA A 246 -5.70 -27.82 2.50
C ALA A 246 -6.80 -27.23 1.61
N TRP A 247 -7.67 -26.40 2.18
CA TRP A 247 -8.65 -25.62 1.42
C TRP A 247 -8.73 -24.19 1.91
N ILE A 248 -9.14 -23.32 1.01
CA ILE A 248 -9.46 -21.92 1.30
C ILE A 248 -10.94 -21.66 1.02
N ARG A 249 -11.58 -20.89 1.88
CA ARG A 249 -12.89 -20.29 1.62
C ARG A 249 -12.75 -18.77 1.69
N ILE A 250 -13.20 -18.07 0.65
CA ILE A 250 -13.09 -16.62 0.55
C ILE A 250 -14.49 -16.04 0.40
N ALA A 251 -15.00 -15.36 1.42
CA ALA A 251 -16.22 -14.58 1.33
C ALA A 251 -15.87 -13.15 0.90
N CYS A 252 -16.50 -12.62 -0.16
CA CYS A 252 -16.20 -11.29 -0.67
C CYS A 252 -17.38 -10.67 -1.42
N GLU A 253 -17.26 -9.39 -1.74
CA GLU A 253 -18.03 -8.71 -2.79
C GLU A 253 -17.17 -8.62 -4.06
N LEU A 254 -17.72 -9.04 -5.19
CA LEU A 254 -17.07 -8.89 -6.50
C LEU A 254 -17.58 -7.64 -7.18
N VAL A 255 -16.70 -6.66 -7.35
CA VAL A 255 -17.02 -5.36 -7.94
C VAL A 255 -16.42 -5.26 -9.34
N GLU A 256 -17.25 -4.93 -10.33
CA GLU A 256 -16.79 -4.78 -11.72
C GLU A 256 -15.80 -3.62 -11.83
N ASP A 257 -14.73 -3.84 -12.58
CA ASP A 257 -13.82 -2.79 -13.05
C ASP A 257 -13.88 -2.72 -14.57
N ASP A 258 -14.40 -1.60 -15.08
CA ASP A 258 -14.62 -1.39 -16.51
C ASP A 258 -13.42 -0.76 -17.21
N ARG A 259 -12.35 -0.39 -16.47
CA ARG A 259 -11.12 0.18 -16.99
C ARG A 259 -10.42 -0.78 -17.95
N VAL A 260 -9.89 -0.23 -19.04
CA VAL A 260 -9.18 -1.00 -20.08
C VAL A 260 -7.90 -1.61 -19.51
N GLU A 261 -7.24 -0.88 -18.62
CA GLU A 261 -6.00 -1.26 -17.95
C GLU A 261 -6.17 -2.52 -17.11
N ALA A 262 -7.26 -2.60 -16.33
CA ALA A 262 -7.57 -3.77 -15.50
C ALA A 262 -7.85 -5.02 -16.35
N LYS A 263 -8.62 -4.87 -17.44
CA LYS A 263 -8.90 -5.96 -18.39
C LYS A 263 -7.63 -6.41 -19.10
N LYS A 264 -6.81 -5.46 -19.55
CA LYS A 264 -5.53 -5.73 -20.21
C LYS A 264 -4.58 -6.49 -19.27
N ALA A 265 -4.46 -6.05 -18.01
CA ALA A 265 -3.62 -6.73 -17.02
C ALA A 265 -4.01 -8.20 -16.82
N MET A 266 -5.32 -8.49 -16.75
CA MET A 266 -5.81 -9.87 -16.69
C MET A 266 -5.47 -10.69 -17.94
N LEU A 267 -5.72 -10.14 -19.14
CA LEU A 267 -5.45 -10.84 -20.41
C LEU A 267 -3.95 -11.02 -20.69
N ASP A 268 -3.10 -10.13 -20.18
CA ASP A 268 -1.65 -10.29 -20.23
C ASP A 268 -1.16 -11.41 -19.30
N ALA A 269 -1.81 -11.57 -18.13
CA ALA A 269 -1.54 -12.68 -17.20
C ALA A 269 -2.08 -14.04 -17.71
N TYR A 270 -3.06 -14.03 -18.61
CA TYR A 270 -3.68 -15.20 -19.22
C TYR A 270 -3.74 -15.08 -20.75
N PRO A 271 -2.59 -15.10 -21.45
CA PRO A 271 -2.53 -14.83 -22.89
C PRO A 271 -3.32 -15.84 -23.73
N ASN A 272 -3.54 -17.06 -23.21
CA ASN A 272 -4.38 -18.08 -23.82
C ASN A 272 -5.87 -17.66 -23.95
N LEU A 273 -6.33 -16.66 -23.19
CA LEU A 273 -7.69 -16.14 -23.28
C LEU A 273 -7.88 -15.14 -24.42
N ARG A 274 -6.80 -14.60 -25.00
CA ARG A 274 -6.89 -13.59 -26.08
C ARG A 274 -7.55 -14.10 -27.37
N GLY A 275 -7.68 -15.42 -27.55
CA GLY A 275 -8.46 -16.00 -28.65
C GLY A 275 -9.98 -15.86 -28.47
N MET A 276 -10.45 -15.58 -27.25
CA MET A 276 -11.87 -15.49 -26.89
C MET A 276 -12.28 -14.11 -26.35
N TYR A 277 -11.31 -13.33 -25.88
CA TYR A 277 -11.52 -12.08 -25.14
C TYR A 277 -10.53 -11.00 -25.58
N ASN A 278 -11.01 -9.76 -25.63
CA ASN A 278 -10.20 -8.55 -25.82
C ASN A 278 -10.66 -7.47 -24.83
N GLU A 279 -9.71 -6.66 -24.35
CA GLU A 279 -9.95 -5.57 -23.40
C GLU A 279 -11.02 -4.54 -23.83
N THR A 280 -11.37 -4.50 -25.11
CA THR A 280 -12.36 -3.59 -25.72
C THR A 280 -13.54 -4.29 -26.41
N ASP A 281 -13.67 -5.62 -26.34
CA ASP A 281 -14.73 -6.38 -27.04
C ASP A 281 -16.15 -6.20 -26.45
N GLY A 282 -16.30 -5.46 -25.35
CA GLY A 282 -17.56 -5.29 -24.64
C GLY A 282 -18.05 -6.54 -23.88
N ASN A 283 -17.38 -7.69 -24.02
CA ASN A 283 -17.70 -8.94 -23.34
C ASN A 283 -16.74 -9.25 -22.19
N THR A 284 -15.46 -8.88 -22.29
CA THR A 284 -14.46 -9.08 -21.25
C THR A 284 -14.85 -8.30 -20.00
N GLN A 285 -15.04 -9.03 -18.91
CA GLN A 285 -15.43 -8.47 -17.63
C GLN A 285 -14.49 -8.98 -16.56
N VAL A 286 -13.91 -8.05 -15.81
CA VAL A 286 -13.06 -8.35 -14.66
C VAL A 286 -13.71 -7.80 -13.39
N PHE A 287 -13.54 -8.52 -12.29
CA PHE A 287 -14.07 -8.15 -10.99
C PHE A 287 -12.96 -8.20 -9.96
N TYR A 288 -12.83 -7.17 -9.13
CA TYR A 288 -11.96 -7.22 -7.96
C TYR A 288 -12.72 -7.67 -6.72
N MET A 289 -12.00 -8.34 -5.82
CA MET A 289 -12.51 -8.71 -4.50
C MET A 289 -12.49 -7.50 -3.57
N LYS A 290 -13.63 -7.21 -2.94
CA LYS A 290 -13.82 -6.18 -1.91
C LYS A 290 -14.36 -6.83 -0.64
N ASN A 291 -14.03 -6.26 0.53
CA ASN A 291 -14.49 -6.75 1.83
C ASN A 291 -14.19 -8.26 1.99
N ALA A 292 -12.99 -8.69 1.58
CA ALA A 292 -12.68 -10.10 1.45
C ALA A 292 -12.17 -10.68 2.77
N THR A 293 -12.74 -11.83 3.14
CA THR A 293 -12.29 -12.64 4.28
C THR A 293 -11.95 -14.03 3.78
N ALA A 294 -10.71 -14.44 3.92
CA ALA A 294 -10.25 -15.79 3.62
C ALA A 294 -10.09 -16.62 4.90
N SER A 295 -10.53 -17.87 4.85
CA SER A 295 -10.31 -18.89 5.87
C SER A 295 -9.45 -19.99 5.26
N PHE A 296 -8.19 -20.11 5.71
CA PHE A 296 -7.30 -21.21 5.38
C PHE A 296 -7.55 -22.37 6.35
N CYS A 297 -7.82 -23.54 5.80
CA CYS A 297 -8.18 -24.72 6.58
C CYS A 297 -7.35 -25.93 6.14
N ALA A 298 -7.08 -26.82 7.09
CA ALA A 298 -6.47 -28.12 6.83
C ALA A 298 -7.00 -29.12 7.86
N PHE A 299 -6.92 -30.42 7.54
CA PHE A 299 -7.35 -31.45 8.48
C PHE A 299 -6.58 -31.37 9.81
N GLY A 300 -7.31 -31.39 10.93
CA GLY A 300 -6.74 -31.39 12.27
C GLY A 300 -6.10 -30.07 12.71
N LYS A 301 -6.33 -28.96 11.99
CA LYS A 301 -5.84 -27.62 12.36
C LYS A 301 -7.01 -26.65 12.53
N GLU A 302 -6.88 -25.72 13.46
CA GLU A 302 -7.79 -24.58 13.57
C GLU A 302 -7.72 -23.71 12.31
N PRO A 303 -8.85 -23.18 11.81
CA PRO A 303 -8.86 -22.28 10.67
C PRO A 303 -8.09 -20.99 10.94
N GLU A 304 -7.26 -20.58 9.99
CA GLU A 304 -6.63 -19.26 10.00
C GLU A 304 -7.48 -18.29 9.18
N ILE A 305 -7.97 -17.23 9.82
CA ILE A 305 -8.85 -16.24 9.19
C ILE A 305 -8.07 -14.95 8.96
N VAL A 306 -8.14 -14.44 7.73
CA VAL A 306 -7.46 -13.21 7.31
C VAL A 306 -8.39 -12.34 6.48
N THR A 307 -8.21 -11.03 6.57
CA THR A 307 -8.93 -10.03 5.75
C THR A 307 -7.96 -9.29 4.84
N PHE A 308 -8.37 -9.01 3.61
CA PHE A 308 -7.54 -8.34 2.61
C PHE A 308 -8.37 -7.53 1.61
#